data_AF-A4HCJ1-F1
#
_entry.id   AF-A4HCJ1-F1
#
_cell.length_a   1.000
_cell.length_b   1.000
_cell.length_c   1.000
_cell.angle_alpha   90.00
_cell.angle_beta   90.00
_cell.angle_gamma   90.00
#
_symmetry.space_group_name_H-M   'P 1'
#
loop_
_entity.id
_entity.type
_entity.pdbx_description
1 polymer ?
#
loop_
_entity_poly.entity_id
_entity_poly.type
_entity_poly.pdbx_seq_one_letter_code
_entity_poly.pdbx_strand_id
1 'polypeptide(L)'
;MVKSHYIRAGRMVRILRGPRQDRVGVIVDIVDANRVLVENPEDAKMWRHVQNLKNVEPLKYCVSVGRNCSAKALKDALDSSKVLEKYAKTRTAARVEAKKACAASTDFERYQLRVARRSRAYWARKVFDEKDAKTPVSWHKVALKRMQKKASKMDSTEGAKRRMQKAIAARKAKK
;
A
#
# COMPACT_ATOMS: atom_id res chain seq x y z
N MET A 1 -9.58 -9.51 10.58
CA MET A 1 -10.98 -9.06 10.79
C MET A 1 -11.16 -7.68 10.15
N VAL A 2 -12.00 -7.54 9.13
CA VAL A 2 -12.30 -6.23 8.52
C VAL A 2 -13.09 -5.41 9.53
N LYS A 3 -12.71 -4.15 9.77
CA LYS A 3 -13.41 -3.29 10.73
C LYS A 3 -14.71 -2.83 10.10
N SER A 4 -15.83 -3.44 10.47
CA SER A 4 -17.15 -3.04 9.99
C SER A 4 -17.49 -1.64 10.49
N HIS A 5 -17.71 -0.71 9.55
CA HIS A 5 -18.10 0.66 9.84
C HIS A 5 -19.60 0.79 9.65
N TYR A 6 -20.33 0.92 10.77
CA TYR A 6 -21.78 1.07 10.75
C TYR A 6 -22.21 2.36 10.04
N ILE A 7 -23.23 2.24 9.22
CA ILE A 7 -23.99 3.34 8.65
C ILE A 7 -24.72 4.07 9.79
N ARG A 8 -24.51 5.38 9.88
CA ARG A 8 -25.14 6.27 10.86
C ARG A 8 -25.06 7.71 10.34
N ALA A 9 -25.88 8.60 10.88
CA ALA A 9 -25.77 10.04 10.60
C ALA A 9 -24.36 10.54 10.95
N GLY A 10 -23.80 11.37 10.08
CA GLY A 10 -22.45 11.90 10.21
C GLY A 10 -21.33 10.96 9.75
N ARG A 11 -21.64 9.71 9.37
CA ARG A 11 -20.63 8.78 8.81
C ARG A 11 -20.13 9.33 7.48
N MET A 12 -18.81 9.45 7.36
CA MET A 12 -18.20 9.76 6.08
C MET A 12 -18.21 8.52 5.18
N VAL A 13 -18.56 8.70 3.92
CA VAL A 13 -18.66 7.66 2.91
C VAL A 13 -17.90 8.05 1.65
N ARG A 14 -17.41 7.05 0.92
CA ARG A 14 -16.90 7.21 -0.44
C ARG A 14 -17.89 6.59 -1.43
N ILE A 15 -18.12 7.25 -2.55
CA ILE A 15 -18.94 6.71 -3.65
C ILE A 15 -18.10 5.76 -4.50
N LEU A 16 -18.58 4.54 -4.73
CA LEU A 16 -17.81 3.47 -5.38
C LEU A 16 -17.82 3.57 -6.91
N ARG A 17 -18.98 3.88 -7.50
CA ARG A 17 -19.23 3.87 -8.96
C ARG A 17 -20.16 5.01 -9.37
N GLY A 18 -20.28 5.24 -10.67
CA GLY A 18 -21.15 6.25 -11.26
C GLY A 18 -20.48 7.61 -11.41
N PRO A 19 -21.24 8.68 -11.72
CA PRO A 19 -20.69 9.99 -12.10
C PRO A 19 -19.93 10.69 -10.96
N ARG A 20 -20.14 10.26 -9.71
CA ARG A 20 -19.47 10.79 -8.51
C ARG A 20 -18.42 9.83 -7.95
N GLN A 21 -17.95 8.88 -8.76
CA GLN A 21 -16.96 7.89 -8.34
C GLN A 21 -15.77 8.53 -7.62
N ASP A 22 -15.32 7.88 -6.55
CA ASP A 22 -14.17 8.26 -5.75
C ASP A 22 -14.29 9.60 -4.99
N ARG A 23 -15.44 10.27 -5.07
CA ARG A 23 -15.76 11.43 -4.22
C ARG A 23 -16.26 10.98 -2.86
N VAL A 24 -16.07 11.84 -1.88
CA VAL A 24 -16.50 11.61 -0.50
C VAL A 24 -17.61 12.55 -0.09
N GLY A 25 -18.43 12.08 0.83
CA GLY A 25 -19.44 12.89 1.50
C GLY A 25 -19.82 12.31 2.85
N VAL A 26 -20.74 12.97 3.52
CA VAL A 26 -21.24 12.59 4.84
C VAL A 26 -22.69 12.16 4.69
N ILE A 27 -23.05 11.06 5.37
CA ILE A 27 -24.45 10.65 5.49
C ILE A 27 -25.18 11.65 6.37
N VAL A 28 -26.13 12.38 5.79
CA VAL A 28 -26.99 13.33 6.49
C VAL A 28 -28.21 12.64 7.07
N ASP A 29 -28.79 11.72 6.32
CA ASP A 29 -29.93 10.92 6.77
C ASP A 29 -29.96 9.54 6.09
N ILE A 30 -30.71 8.61 6.68
CA ILE A 30 -30.98 7.29 6.14
C ILE A 30 -32.44 7.27 5.71
N VAL A 31 -32.68 7.12 4.41
CA VAL A 31 -34.02 7.16 3.82
C VAL A 31 -34.71 5.81 4.02
N ASP A 32 -34.02 4.73 3.67
CA ASP A 32 -34.49 3.36 3.83
C ASP A 32 -33.31 2.37 3.91
N ALA A 33 -33.61 1.06 3.90
CA ALA A 33 -32.62 0.00 4.00
C ALA A 33 -31.55 0.01 2.89
N ASN A 34 -31.82 0.65 1.75
CA ASN A 34 -30.94 0.67 0.59
C ASN A 34 -30.52 2.08 0.18
N ARG A 35 -31.02 3.14 0.81
CA ARG A 35 -30.79 4.52 0.37
C ARG A 35 -30.44 5.45 1.52
N VAL A 36 -29.46 6.31 1.28
CA VAL A 36 -28.97 7.32 2.21
C VAL A 36 -28.90 8.68 1.53
N LEU A 37 -29.10 9.74 2.28
CA LEU A 37 -28.89 11.11 1.84
C LEU A 37 -27.45 11.51 2.14
N VAL A 38 -26.69 11.88 1.12
CA VAL A 38 -25.26 12.20 1.22
C VAL A 38 -24.99 13.62 0.76
N GLU A 39 -24.11 14.33 1.48
CA GLU A 39 -23.72 15.69 1.16
C GLU A 39 -22.24 15.94 1.52
N ASN A 40 -21.57 16.79 0.74
CA ASN A 40 -20.29 17.39 1.08
C ASN A 40 -20.29 18.88 0.67
N PRO A 41 -20.40 19.81 1.63
CA PRO A 41 -20.40 21.25 1.34
C PRO A 41 -19.11 21.77 0.67
N GLU A 42 -17.99 21.05 0.79
CA GLU A 42 -16.69 21.43 0.19
C GLU A 42 -16.57 21.01 -1.28
N ASP A 43 -17.42 20.09 -1.76
CA ASP A 43 -17.38 19.60 -3.14
C ASP A 43 -18.70 19.89 -3.85
N ALA A 44 -18.69 20.84 -4.79
CA ALA A 44 -19.87 21.26 -5.55
C ALA A 44 -20.60 20.10 -6.25
N LYS A 45 -19.90 19.03 -6.65
CA LYS A 45 -20.55 17.86 -7.29
C LYS A 45 -21.24 16.93 -6.29
N MET A 46 -20.99 17.11 -5.00
CA MET A 46 -21.54 16.33 -3.88
C MET A 46 -22.60 17.13 -3.12
N TRP A 47 -23.49 17.83 -3.83
CA TRP A 47 -24.69 18.42 -3.26
C TRP A 47 -25.56 17.38 -2.53
N ARG A 48 -26.53 17.79 -1.73
CA ARG A 48 -27.44 16.89 -1.04
C ARG A 48 -28.23 16.01 -2.02
N HIS A 49 -27.91 14.72 -2.07
CA HIS A 49 -28.57 13.78 -2.99
C HIS A 49 -28.71 12.38 -2.38
N VAL A 50 -29.66 11.62 -2.90
CA VAL A 50 -29.88 10.24 -2.47
C VAL A 50 -28.87 9.32 -3.18
N GLN A 51 -28.20 8.47 -2.39
CA GLN A 51 -27.29 7.44 -2.86
C GLN A 51 -27.75 6.06 -2.40
N ASN A 52 -27.56 5.07 -3.27
CA ASN A 52 -27.80 3.68 -2.92
C ASN A 52 -26.67 3.16 -2.02
N LEU A 53 -27.02 2.49 -0.92
CA LEU A 53 -26.09 1.90 0.02
C LEU A 53 -25.14 0.87 -0.62
N LYS A 54 -25.58 0.20 -1.70
CA LYS A 54 -24.73 -0.70 -2.50
C LYS A 54 -23.57 0.03 -3.20
N ASN A 55 -23.68 1.35 -3.37
CA ASN A 55 -22.71 2.19 -4.08
C ASN A 55 -21.89 3.09 -3.15
N VAL A 56 -21.97 2.88 -1.83
CA VAL A 56 -21.20 3.66 -0.86
C VAL A 56 -20.37 2.74 0.02
N GLU A 57 -19.17 3.18 0.34
CA GLU A 57 -18.29 2.52 1.31
C GLU A 57 -18.16 3.41 2.55
N PRO A 58 -18.59 2.96 3.74
CA PRO A 58 -18.43 3.71 4.97
C PRO A 58 -16.96 3.77 5.38
N LEU A 59 -16.45 4.99 5.53
CA LEU A 59 -15.11 5.27 5.99
C LEU A 59 -15.07 5.29 7.53
N LYS A 60 -13.87 5.29 8.10
CA LYS A 60 -13.69 5.24 9.56
C LYS A 60 -14.16 6.51 10.30
N TYR A 61 -14.28 7.63 9.59
CA TYR A 61 -14.59 8.92 10.19
C TYR A 61 -16.09 9.13 10.36
N CYS A 62 -16.48 9.73 11.48
CA CYS A 62 -17.85 10.10 11.78
C CYS A 62 -17.84 11.49 12.39
N VAL A 63 -18.62 12.41 11.83
CA VAL A 63 -18.87 13.74 12.38
C VAL A 63 -20.10 13.62 13.29
N SER A 64 -20.12 14.34 14.41
CA SER A 64 -21.30 14.36 15.28
C SER A 64 -22.29 15.38 14.73
N VAL A 65 -23.34 14.90 14.07
CA VAL A 65 -24.44 15.73 13.54
C VAL A 65 -25.77 15.05 13.79
N GLY A 66 -26.83 15.86 13.98
CA GLY A 66 -28.20 15.35 14.01
C GLY A 66 -28.62 14.77 12.67
N ARG A 67 -29.61 13.86 12.68
CA ARG A 67 -30.24 13.38 11.44
C ARG A 67 -30.89 14.54 10.71
N ASN A 68 -30.76 14.56 9.38
CA ASN A 68 -31.32 15.60 8.52
C ASN A 68 -30.88 17.04 8.91
N CYS A 69 -29.61 17.20 9.30
CA CYS A 69 -29.05 18.51 9.62
C CYS A 69 -29.08 19.47 8.42
N SER A 70 -29.02 20.79 8.68
CA SER A 70 -28.89 21.79 7.62
C SER A 70 -27.49 21.78 7.00
N ALA A 71 -27.37 22.21 5.74
CA ALA A 71 -26.09 22.28 5.04
C ALA A 71 -25.06 23.15 5.79
N LYS A 72 -25.53 24.26 6.39
CA LYS A 72 -24.71 25.16 7.21
C LYS A 72 -24.14 24.44 8.43
N ALA A 73 -24.99 23.76 9.21
CA ALA A 73 -24.55 23.01 10.38
C ALA A 73 -23.59 21.87 10.02
N LEU A 74 -23.80 21.21 8.86
CA LEU A 74 -22.89 20.19 8.35
C LEU A 74 -21.51 20.77 8.01
N LYS A 75 -21.47 21.95 7.36
CA LYS A 75 -20.22 22.64 7.03
C LYS A 75 -19.46 23.01 8.29
N ASP A 76 -20.11 23.66 9.25
CA ASP A 76 -19.50 24.06 10.53
C ASP A 76 -18.93 22.84 11.29
N ALA A 77 -19.64 21.71 11.28
CA ALA A 77 -19.20 20.48 11.91
C ALA A 77 -18.04 19.79 11.16
N LEU A 78 -18.01 19.86 9.83
CA LEU A 78 -16.90 19.36 9.01
C LEU A 78 -15.63 20.18 9.22
N ASP A 79 -15.76 21.51 9.25
CA ASP A 79 -14.66 22.44 9.49
C ASP A 79 -14.08 22.26 10.90
N SER A 80 -14.95 22.14 11.91
CA SER A 80 -14.54 21.88 13.29
C SER A 80 -13.84 20.52 13.46
N SER A 81 -14.35 19.47 12.80
CA SER A 81 -13.82 18.11 12.96
C SER A 81 -12.56 17.83 12.12
N LYS A 82 -12.30 18.65 11.09
CA LYS A 82 -11.22 18.51 10.10
C LYS A 82 -11.12 17.10 9.52
N VAL A 83 -12.27 16.45 9.35
CA VAL A 83 -12.35 15.05 8.95
C VAL A 83 -11.90 14.85 7.51
N LEU A 84 -12.20 15.80 6.62
CA LEU A 84 -11.75 15.76 5.22
C LEU A 84 -10.22 15.82 5.11
N GLU A 85 -9.56 16.69 5.87
CA GLU A 85 -8.10 16.75 5.94
C GLU A 85 -7.50 15.45 6.49
N LYS A 86 -8.11 14.91 7.57
CA LYS A 86 -7.70 13.62 8.14
C LYS A 86 -7.83 12.50 7.12
N TYR A 87 -8.89 12.51 6.31
CA TYR A 87 -9.09 11.54 5.24
C TYR A 87 -8.07 11.72 4.11
N ALA A 88 -7.78 12.94 3.68
CA ALA A 88 -6.81 13.23 2.62
C ALA A 88 -5.42 12.64 2.91
N LYS A 89 -5.02 12.60 4.19
CA LYS A 89 -3.75 12.00 4.64
C LYS A 89 -3.75 10.46 4.68
N THR A 90 -4.90 9.81 4.47
CA THR A 90 -4.98 8.33 4.51
C THR A 90 -4.34 7.70 3.29
N ARG A 91 -3.78 6.49 3.47
CA ARG A 91 -3.22 5.70 2.36
C ARG A 91 -4.25 5.39 1.27
N THR A 92 -5.52 5.21 1.64
CA THR A 92 -6.63 4.97 0.72
C THR A 92 -6.92 6.20 -0.13
N ALA A 93 -7.02 7.38 0.47
CA ALA A 93 -7.21 8.63 -0.27
C ALA A 93 -6.03 8.91 -1.22
N ALA A 94 -4.79 8.71 -0.76
CA ALA A 94 -3.61 8.86 -1.60
C ALA A 94 -3.63 7.93 -2.83
N ARG A 95 -4.16 6.70 -2.70
CA ARG A 95 -4.31 5.76 -3.82
C ARG A 95 -5.40 6.19 -4.81
N VAL A 96 -6.50 6.74 -4.29
CA VAL A 96 -7.59 7.27 -5.12
C VAL A 96 -7.10 8.43 -5.97
N GLU A 97 -6.39 9.38 -5.37
CA GLU A 97 -5.80 10.52 -6.09
C GLU A 97 -4.70 10.07 -7.07
N ALA A 98 -3.83 9.14 -6.66
CA ALA A 98 -2.82 8.58 -7.56
C ALA A 98 -3.45 7.88 -8.79
N LYS A 99 -4.59 7.19 -8.62
CA LYS A 99 -5.31 6.57 -9.74
C LYS A 99 -5.81 7.62 -10.74
N LYS A 100 -6.33 8.75 -10.27
CA LYS A 100 -6.75 9.87 -11.12
C LYS A 100 -5.56 10.43 -11.91
N ALA A 101 -4.44 10.67 -11.24
CA ALA A 101 -3.21 11.14 -11.88
C ALA A 101 -2.68 10.15 -12.93
N CYS A 102 -2.69 8.84 -12.63
CA CYS A 102 -2.28 7.82 -13.59
C CYS A 102 -3.19 7.80 -14.83
N ALA A 103 -4.50 7.97 -14.66
CA ALA A 103 -5.44 8.01 -15.79
C ALA A 103 -5.22 9.23 -16.70
N ALA A 104 -4.80 10.37 -16.14
CA ALA A 104 -4.53 11.60 -16.88
C ALA A 104 -3.08 11.72 -17.38
N SER A 105 -2.21 10.74 -17.09
CA SER A 105 -0.77 10.89 -17.31
C SER A 105 -0.35 10.87 -18.78
N THR A 106 0.68 11.66 -19.10
CA THR A 106 1.31 11.67 -20.43
C THR A 106 2.31 10.53 -20.59
N ASP A 107 2.78 10.27 -21.81
CA ASP A 107 3.75 9.19 -22.04
C ASP A 107 5.09 9.42 -21.33
N PHE A 108 5.56 10.66 -21.32
CA PHE A 108 6.78 11.03 -20.62
C PHE A 108 6.69 10.78 -19.10
N GLU A 109 5.57 11.11 -18.48
CA GLU A 109 5.32 10.83 -17.05
C GLU A 109 5.29 9.32 -16.77
N ARG A 110 4.70 8.51 -17.67
CA ARG A 110 4.74 7.05 -17.56
C ARG A 110 6.16 6.51 -17.69
N TYR A 111 6.98 7.10 -18.56
CA TYR A 111 8.39 6.77 -18.67
C TYR A 111 9.15 7.10 -17.37
N GLN A 112 8.94 8.29 -16.79
CA GLN A 112 9.53 8.67 -15.51
C GLN A 112 9.16 7.68 -14.39
N LEU A 113 7.87 7.32 -14.28
CA LEU A 113 7.40 6.32 -13.32
C LEU A 113 8.06 4.96 -13.53
N ARG A 114 8.22 4.52 -14.79
CA ARG A 114 8.92 3.27 -15.14
C ARG A 114 10.37 3.29 -14.68
N VAL A 115 11.10 4.39 -14.94
CA VAL A 115 12.50 4.56 -14.52
C VAL A 115 12.62 4.56 -12.99
N ALA A 116 11.75 5.29 -12.28
CA ALA A 116 11.71 5.31 -10.82
C ALA A 116 11.47 3.90 -10.22
N ARG A 117 10.55 3.13 -10.80
CA ARG A 117 10.30 1.74 -10.39
C ARG A 117 11.52 0.83 -10.63
N ARG A 118 12.23 1.01 -11.74
CA ARG A 118 13.47 0.25 -12.05
C ARG A 118 14.58 0.58 -11.05
N SER A 119 14.80 1.86 -10.76
CA SER A 119 15.78 2.31 -9.76
C SER A 119 15.47 1.71 -8.38
N ARG A 120 14.21 1.81 -7.93
CA ARG A 120 13.77 1.19 -6.66
C ARG A 120 14.02 -0.31 -6.63
N ALA A 121 13.71 -1.03 -7.72
CA ALA A 121 13.92 -2.47 -7.80
C ALA A 121 15.41 -2.85 -7.77
N TYR A 122 16.26 -2.09 -8.45
CA TYR A 122 17.71 -2.29 -8.43
C TYR A 122 18.27 -2.16 -7.03
N TRP A 123 17.97 -1.05 -6.34
CA TRP A 123 18.44 -0.81 -4.98
C TRP A 123 17.87 -1.81 -3.97
N ALA A 124 16.58 -2.17 -4.08
CA ALA A 124 15.99 -3.19 -3.21
C ALA A 124 16.69 -4.55 -3.33
N ARG A 125 17.13 -4.95 -4.54
CA ARG A 125 17.89 -6.19 -4.74
C ARG A 125 19.27 -6.14 -4.10
N LYS A 126 19.97 -5.01 -4.18
CA LYS A 126 21.27 -4.83 -3.50
C LYS A 126 21.13 -4.92 -1.98
N VAL A 127 20.17 -4.17 -1.42
CA VAL A 127 19.87 -4.22 0.02
C VAL A 127 19.47 -5.62 0.46
N PHE A 128 18.75 -6.36 -0.39
CA PHE A 128 18.43 -7.76 -0.13
C PHE A 128 19.68 -8.64 -0.12
N ASP A 129 20.57 -8.52 -1.10
CA ASP A 129 21.81 -9.32 -1.19
C ASP A 129 22.72 -9.13 0.04
N GLU A 130 22.85 -7.88 0.51
CA GLU A 130 23.59 -7.56 1.74
C GLU A 130 23.01 -8.25 2.98
N LYS A 131 21.68 -8.34 3.08
CA LYS A 131 20.99 -9.03 4.18
C LYS A 131 21.06 -10.54 4.04
N ASP A 132 20.93 -11.04 2.82
CA ASP A 132 20.95 -12.46 2.50
C ASP A 132 22.35 -13.07 2.71
N ALA A 133 23.41 -12.27 2.55
CA ALA A 133 24.76 -12.68 2.92
C ALA A 133 24.92 -12.96 4.43
N LYS A 134 24.18 -12.26 5.30
CA LYS A 134 24.22 -12.42 6.76
C LYS A 134 23.29 -13.54 7.21
N THR A 135 22.02 -13.47 6.80
CA THR A 135 20.98 -14.43 7.12
C THR A 135 20.45 -15.02 5.81
N PRO A 136 21.01 -16.15 5.34
CA PRO A 136 20.68 -16.69 4.03
C PRO A 136 19.26 -17.23 4.02
N VAL A 137 18.40 -16.56 3.27
CA VAL A 137 17.01 -16.93 2.98
C VAL A 137 16.82 -17.27 1.50
N SER A 138 17.66 -16.75 0.61
CA SER A 138 17.61 -17.09 -0.80
C SER A 138 18.00 -18.54 -1.04
N TRP A 139 17.30 -19.17 -1.99
CA TRP A 139 17.57 -20.56 -2.34
C TRP A 139 19.03 -20.77 -2.77
N HIS A 140 19.61 -19.81 -3.49
CA HIS A 140 21.02 -19.85 -3.93
C HIS A 140 21.98 -19.90 -2.75
N LYS A 141 21.88 -18.96 -1.79
CA LYS A 141 22.78 -18.93 -0.63
C LYS A 141 22.54 -20.11 0.31
N VAL A 142 21.30 -20.55 0.48
CA VAL A 142 20.99 -21.75 1.30
C VAL A 142 21.58 -23.01 0.67
N ALA A 143 21.41 -23.20 -0.64
CA ALA A 143 22.01 -24.31 -1.38
C ALA A 143 23.53 -24.27 -1.30
N LEU A 144 24.13 -23.09 -1.53
CA LEU A 144 25.58 -22.89 -1.40
C LEU A 144 26.08 -23.21 0.00
N LYS A 145 25.39 -22.74 1.06
CA LYS A 145 25.75 -23.04 2.45
C LYS A 145 25.68 -24.54 2.74
N ARG A 146 24.67 -25.25 2.22
CA ARG A 146 24.56 -26.71 2.35
C ARG A 146 25.72 -27.42 1.63
N MET A 147 26.05 -26.99 0.42
CA MET A 147 27.16 -27.52 -0.36
C MET A 147 28.50 -27.28 0.33
N GLN A 148 28.76 -26.05 0.81
CA GLN A 148 29.97 -25.69 1.54
C GLN A 148 30.14 -26.48 2.84
N LYS A 149 29.07 -26.72 3.60
CA LYS A 149 29.11 -27.59 4.79
C LYS A 149 29.46 -29.04 4.46
N LYS A 150 28.96 -29.56 3.33
CA LYS A 150 29.31 -30.91 2.88
C LYS A 150 30.78 -30.96 2.43
N ALA A 151 31.23 -29.97 1.65
CA ALA A 151 32.61 -29.85 1.21
C ALA A 151 33.58 -29.74 2.39
N SER A 152 33.31 -28.86 3.37
CA SER A 152 34.16 -28.71 4.55
C SER A 152 34.26 -29.98 5.40
N LYS A 153 33.18 -30.79 5.44
CA LYS A 153 33.21 -32.12 6.07
C LYS A 153 34.07 -33.13 5.30
N MET A 154 34.15 -33.02 3.98
CA MET A 154 35.00 -33.88 3.16
C MET A 154 36.47 -33.44 3.21
N ASP A 155 36.72 -32.13 3.18
CA ASP A 155 38.06 -31.54 3.18
C ASP A 155 38.77 -31.65 4.55
N SER A 156 38.02 -31.83 5.64
CA SER A 156 38.58 -32.04 6.97
C SER A 156 39.29 -33.39 7.13
N THR A 157 39.12 -34.32 6.18
CA THR A 157 39.77 -35.63 6.20
C THR A 157 41.28 -35.52 5.92
N GLU A 158 42.08 -36.32 6.62
CA GLU A 158 43.55 -36.32 6.47
C GLU A 158 43.99 -36.64 5.03
N GLY A 159 43.23 -37.49 4.32
CA GLY A 159 43.47 -37.78 2.91
C GLY A 159 43.31 -36.55 2.00
N ALA A 160 42.28 -35.72 2.24
CA ALA A 160 42.07 -34.48 1.50
C ALA A 160 43.17 -33.44 1.80
N LYS A 161 43.54 -33.28 3.09
CA LYS A 161 44.64 -32.39 3.49
C LYS A 161 45.97 -32.76 2.83
N ARG A 162 46.32 -34.05 2.81
CA ARG A 162 47.54 -34.55 2.16
C ARG A 162 47.54 -34.30 0.64
N ARG A 163 46.39 -34.48 -0.03
CA ARG A 163 46.25 -34.16 -1.47
C ARG A 163 46.45 -32.67 -1.73
N MET A 164 45.86 -31.81 -0.90
CA MET A 164 46.04 -30.36 -1.01
C MET A 164 47.49 -29.92 -0.78
N GLN A 165 48.17 -30.48 0.23
CA GLN A 165 49.59 -30.22 0.48
C GLN A 165 50.47 -30.62 -0.71
N LYS A 166 50.23 -31.79 -1.31
CA LYS A 166 50.93 -32.22 -2.53
C LYS A 166 50.68 -31.27 -3.70
N ALA A 167 49.45 -30.81 -3.89
CA ALA A 167 49.11 -29.85 -4.95
C ALA A 167 49.79 -28.48 -4.75
N ILE A 168 49.83 -27.98 -3.51
CA ILE A 168 50.52 -26.73 -3.16
C ILE A 168 52.02 -26.86 -3.41
N ALA A 169 52.64 -27.97 -2.98
CA ALA A 169 54.07 -28.24 -3.20
C ALA A 169 54.41 -28.33 -4.70
N ALA A 170 53.59 -29.04 -5.48
CA ALA A 170 53.76 -29.13 -6.93
C ALA A 170 53.64 -27.77 -7.63
N ARG A 171 52.72 -26.91 -7.18
CA ARG A 171 52.55 -25.55 -7.71
C ARG A 171 53.72 -24.63 -7.35
N LYS A 172 54.28 -24.78 -6.16
CA LYS A 172 55.49 -24.05 -5.73
C LYS A 172 56.73 -24.49 -6.51
N ALA A 173 56.88 -25.79 -6.78
CA ALA A 173 57.99 -26.31 -7.58
C ALA A 173 57.92 -25.94 -9.07
N LYS A 174 56.75 -25.49 -9.56
CA LYS A 174 56.53 -25.03 -10.93
C LYS A 174 56.83 -23.54 -11.14
N LYS A 175 57.11 -22.80 -10.07
CA LYS A 175 57.43 -21.37 -10.09
C LYS A 175 58.91 -21.19 -9.78
#